data_AF-A0A1Z4BY06-F1
#
_entry.id   AF-A0A1Z4BY06-F1
#
_cell.length_a   1.000
_cell.length_b   1.000
_cell.length_c   1.000
_cell.angle_alpha   90.00
_cell.angle_beta   90.00
_cell.angle_gamma   90.00
#
_symmetry.space_group_name_H-M   'P 1'
#
loop_
_entity.id
_entity.type
_entity.pdbx_description
1 polymer ?
#
loop_
_entity_poly.entity_id
_entity_poly.type
_entity_poly.pdbx_seq_one_letter_code
_entity_poly.pdbx_strand_id
1 'polypeptide(L)'
;MRNKIEKTFFNTLLLCAFFAQTNLTMAASLNGALGNASSATDYYRITCGTNSFGDTYKLNVALADVAPVAAPIISIQVIKGALGKNTYDTNDGDTVYSSAAIVQGGNGIYQVIIDKTSAGVENYTLKYNCQNSAGATTDTSIVTVQNQ
;
A
#
# COMPACT_ATOMS: atom_id res chain seq x y z
N MET A 1 37.62 -27.68 63.03
CA MET A 1 37.65 -26.30 62.49
C MET A 1 38.13 -26.33 61.05
N ARG A 2 37.49 -25.54 60.18
CA ARG A 2 37.80 -25.19 58.77
C ARG A 2 37.42 -26.18 57.67
N ASN A 3 36.21 -25.93 57.14
CA ASN A 3 35.72 -26.21 55.79
C ASN A 3 36.73 -25.80 54.70
N LYS A 4 36.79 -26.57 53.60
CA LYS A 4 36.95 -26.02 52.25
C LYS A 4 36.02 -26.76 51.29
N ILE A 5 34.98 -26.04 50.88
CA ILE A 5 34.02 -26.39 49.85
C ILE A 5 34.71 -26.12 48.51
N GLU A 6 34.96 -27.16 47.72
CA GLU A 6 35.44 -27.00 46.34
C GLU A 6 34.27 -26.62 45.43
N LYS A 7 34.48 -25.56 44.67
CA LYS A 7 33.45 -24.84 43.92
C LYS A 7 33.18 -25.54 42.59
N THR A 8 31.93 -25.96 42.41
CA THR A 8 31.36 -26.48 41.18
C THR A 8 31.47 -25.45 40.04
N PHE A 9 32.19 -25.78 38.97
CA PHE A 9 32.24 -24.98 37.74
C PHE A 9 30.99 -25.27 36.89
N PHE A 10 30.01 -24.37 36.94
CA PHE A 10 28.85 -24.37 36.05
C PHE A 10 29.19 -23.55 34.80
N ASN A 11 29.37 -24.20 33.66
CA ASN A 11 29.70 -23.57 32.38
C ASN A 11 28.41 -23.46 31.54
N THR A 12 27.66 -22.37 31.71
CA THR A 12 26.43 -22.11 30.94
C THR A 12 26.73 -21.12 29.83
N LEU A 13 26.91 -21.64 28.62
CA LEU A 13 27.07 -20.86 27.39
C LEU A 13 25.71 -20.21 27.05
N LEU A 14 25.61 -18.89 27.24
CA LEU A 14 24.42 -18.11 26.91
C LEU A 14 24.41 -17.80 25.40
N LEU A 15 23.58 -18.53 24.65
CA LEU A 15 23.36 -18.30 23.22
C LEU A 15 22.32 -17.18 23.04
N CYS A 16 22.78 -15.93 22.88
CA CYS A 16 21.91 -14.81 22.54
C CYS A 16 21.54 -14.88 21.04
N ALA A 17 20.41 -15.51 20.72
CA ALA A 17 19.78 -15.38 19.41
C ALA A 17 19.14 -13.98 19.29
N PHE A 18 19.81 -13.06 18.59
CA PHE A 18 19.17 -11.82 18.13
C PHE A 18 18.16 -12.18 17.03
N PHE A 19 16.89 -12.32 17.39
CA PHE A 19 15.81 -12.30 16.42
C PHE A 19 15.71 -10.86 15.88
N ALA A 20 16.26 -10.62 14.69
CA ALA A 20 15.95 -9.42 13.93
C ALA A 20 14.47 -9.48 13.54
N GLN A 21 13.61 -8.78 14.28
CA GLN A 21 12.22 -8.59 13.91
C GLN A 21 12.20 -7.68 12.67
N THR A 22 12.00 -8.27 11.50
CA THR A 22 11.64 -7.50 10.30
C THR A 22 10.21 -7.02 10.50
N ASN A 23 10.05 -5.74 10.84
CA ASN A 23 8.75 -5.08 10.82
C ASN A 23 8.27 -5.02 9.37
N LEU A 24 7.60 -6.09 8.91
CA LEU A 24 6.90 -6.14 7.64
C LEU A 24 5.65 -5.28 7.75
N THR A 25 5.80 -4.00 7.44
CA THR A 25 4.69 -3.05 7.36
C THR A 25 3.87 -3.34 6.11
N MET A 26 2.62 -3.78 6.30
CA MET A 26 1.72 -4.20 5.22
C MET A 26 1.25 -3.00 4.39
N ALA A 27 1.06 -3.21 3.09
CA ALA A 27 0.37 -2.24 2.24
C ALA A 27 -1.08 -2.03 2.74
N ALA A 28 -1.55 -0.79 2.71
CA ALA A 28 -2.91 -0.47 3.12
C ALA A 28 -3.90 -0.72 1.96
N SER A 29 -5.17 -0.92 2.31
CA SER A 29 -6.26 -1.06 1.35
C SER A 29 -7.49 -0.23 1.72
N LEU A 30 -8.31 0.09 0.72
CA LEU A 30 -9.56 0.82 0.84
C LEU A 30 -10.56 0.25 -0.17
N ASN A 31 -11.78 -0.03 0.26
CA ASN A 31 -12.86 -0.42 -0.65
C ASN A 31 -13.60 0.84 -1.13
N GLY A 32 -13.97 0.87 -2.40
CA GLY A 32 -14.76 1.95 -3.00
C GLY A 32 -15.77 1.42 -4.01
N ALA A 33 -16.61 2.32 -4.52
CA ALA A 33 -17.64 1.99 -5.49
C ALA A 33 -17.93 3.16 -6.43
N LEU A 34 -17.98 2.87 -7.73
CA LEU A 34 -18.39 3.79 -8.78
C LEU A 34 -19.86 3.55 -9.13
N GLY A 35 -20.64 4.64 -9.19
CA GLY A 35 -22.05 4.60 -9.54
C GLY A 35 -22.30 4.38 -11.03
N ASN A 36 -23.58 4.34 -11.41
CA ASN A 36 -23.98 3.95 -12.76
C ASN A 36 -23.46 4.88 -13.88
N ALA A 37 -23.34 6.19 -13.61
CA ALA A 37 -22.90 7.15 -14.63
C ALA A 37 -21.51 6.79 -15.17
N SER A 38 -21.29 6.91 -16.49
CA SER A 38 -19.98 6.66 -17.08
C SER A 38 -18.92 7.67 -16.64
N SER A 39 -19.33 8.80 -16.07
CA SER A 39 -18.45 9.82 -15.51
C SER A 39 -18.21 9.68 -14.01
N ALA A 40 -18.76 8.64 -13.35
CA ALA A 40 -18.53 8.43 -11.92
C ALA A 40 -17.03 8.30 -11.65
N THR A 41 -16.52 9.18 -10.78
CA THR A 41 -15.09 9.32 -10.51
C THR A 41 -14.83 9.45 -9.01
N ASP A 42 -14.03 8.55 -8.46
CA ASP A 42 -13.52 8.73 -7.11
C ASP A 42 -12.16 9.42 -7.15
N TYR A 43 -11.93 10.33 -6.22
CA TYR A 43 -10.66 11.04 -6.09
C TYR A 43 -10.16 10.97 -4.66
N TYR A 44 -8.95 10.45 -4.50
CA TYR A 44 -8.22 10.36 -3.24
C TYR A 44 -6.95 11.19 -3.26
N ARG A 45 -6.58 11.68 -2.08
CA ARG A 45 -5.23 12.18 -1.79
C ARG A 45 -4.52 11.21 -0.88
N ILE A 46 -3.41 10.66 -1.35
CA ILE A 46 -2.53 9.83 -0.54
C ILE A 46 -1.34 10.69 -0.12
N THR A 47 -1.13 10.84 1.18
CA THR A 47 0.01 11.58 1.72
C THR A 47 1.07 10.58 2.16
N CYS A 48 2.24 10.68 1.52
CA CYS A 48 3.41 9.92 1.94
C CYS A 48 4.30 10.76 2.85
N GLY A 49 4.81 10.16 3.93
CA GLY A 49 5.65 10.82 4.92
C GLY A 49 6.93 10.05 5.23
N THR A 50 7.58 10.46 6.30
CA THR A 50 8.82 9.88 6.83
C THR A 50 8.50 9.12 8.11
N ASN A 51 9.13 7.97 8.32
CA ASN A 51 9.09 7.28 9.61
C ASN A 51 10.45 6.69 9.97
N SER A 52 10.51 5.70 10.86
CA SER A 52 11.76 5.03 11.25
C SER A 52 12.51 4.37 10.09
N PHE A 53 11.85 4.13 8.94
CA PHE A 53 12.48 3.62 7.72
C PHE A 53 13.02 4.73 6.81
N GLY A 54 12.93 5.99 7.21
CA GLY A 54 13.39 7.15 6.46
C GLY A 54 12.31 7.75 5.54
N ASP A 55 12.77 8.53 4.57
CA ASP A 55 11.89 9.26 3.65
C ASP A 55 11.24 8.33 2.63
N THR A 56 10.01 8.65 2.24
CA THR A 56 9.38 8.03 1.09
C THR A 56 10.18 8.35 -0.17
N TYR A 57 10.34 7.33 -1.02
CA TYR A 57 10.86 7.44 -2.37
C TYR A 57 9.74 7.37 -3.43
N LYS A 58 8.76 6.48 -3.22
CA LYS A 58 7.69 6.21 -4.20
C LYS A 58 6.36 5.87 -3.55
N LEU A 59 5.28 6.11 -4.30
CA LEU A 59 3.96 5.54 -4.04
C LEU A 59 3.70 4.41 -5.06
N ASN A 60 3.30 3.24 -4.58
CA ASN A 60 2.74 2.18 -5.41
C ASN A 60 1.23 2.09 -5.19
N VAL A 61 0.45 2.05 -6.26
CA VAL A 61 -1.01 1.89 -6.21
C VAL A 61 -1.46 0.82 -7.20
N ALA A 62 -2.38 -0.04 -6.80
CA ALA A 62 -3.06 -0.99 -7.68
C ALA A 62 -4.54 -1.08 -7.30
N LEU A 63 -5.39 -1.47 -8.23
CA LEU A 63 -6.81 -1.75 -7.96
C LEU A 63 -7.11 -3.21 -8.23
N ALA A 64 -8.13 -3.76 -7.55
CA ALA A 64 -8.81 -4.97 -7.95
C ALA A 64 -10.26 -4.60 -8.31
N ASP A 65 -10.75 -5.05 -9.46
CA ASP A 65 -12.14 -4.94 -9.86
C ASP A 65 -12.96 -6.12 -9.32
N VAL A 66 -13.81 -5.85 -8.32
CA VAL A 66 -14.32 -6.89 -7.43
C VAL A 66 -15.70 -7.37 -7.81
N ALA A 67 -16.62 -6.47 -8.17
CA ALA A 67 -18.00 -6.80 -8.50
C ALA A 67 -18.81 -5.55 -8.89
N PRO A 68 -19.89 -5.72 -9.65
CA PRO A 68 -20.32 -6.93 -10.35
C PRO A 68 -19.43 -7.22 -11.57
N VAL A 69 -19.49 -8.45 -12.08
CA VAL A 69 -18.92 -8.71 -13.42
C VAL A 69 -19.75 -7.96 -14.46
N ALA A 70 -19.17 -6.95 -15.08
CA ALA A 70 -19.85 -6.02 -15.97
C ALA A 70 -18.92 -5.46 -17.07
N ALA A 71 -19.49 -4.62 -17.94
CA ALA A 71 -18.77 -4.09 -19.10
C ALA A 71 -17.75 -2.96 -18.80
N PRO A 72 -17.96 -2.08 -17.79
CA PRO A 72 -16.97 -1.06 -17.45
C PRO A 72 -15.61 -1.66 -17.08
N ILE A 73 -14.54 -1.02 -17.54
CA ILE A 73 -13.19 -1.31 -17.07
C ILE A 73 -12.79 -0.18 -16.13
N ILE A 74 -12.39 -0.51 -14.91
CA ILE A 74 -11.93 0.48 -13.92
C ILE A 74 -10.45 0.81 -14.15
N SER A 75 -10.10 2.09 -14.05
CA SER A 75 -8.73 2.57 -14.19
C SER A 75 -8.32 3.49 -13.04
N ILE A 76 -7.01 3.55 -12.76
CA ILE A 76 -6.40 4.52 -11.84
C ILE A 76 -5.47 5.45 -12.61
N GLN A 77 -5.47 6.73 -12.24
CA GLN A 77 -4.40 7.67 -12.52
C GLN A 77 -3.76 8.17 -11.22
N VAL A 78 -2.44 8.00 -11.09
CA VAL A 78 -1.63 8.48 -9.95
C VAL A 78 -0.75 9.62 -10.40
N ILE A 79 -0.88 10.79 -9.76
CA ILE A 79 -0.20 12.02 -10.16
C ILE A 79 0.50 12.68 -8.98
N LYS A 80 1.71 13.17 -9.21
CA LYS A 80 2.43 14.07 -8.30
C LYS A 80 3.31 15.06 -9.06
N GLY A 81 2.94 16.34 -9.01
CA GLY A 81 3.61 17.37 -9.81
C GLY A 81 3.54 17.00 -11.30
N ALA A 82 4.70 16.92 -11.95
CA ALA A 82 4.81 16.52 -13.36
C ALA A 82 4.91 15.00 -13.58
N LEU A 83 4.86 14.19 -12.51
CA LEU A 83 4.96 12.73 -12.59
C LEU A 83 3.55 12.13 -12.63
N GLY A 84 3.32 11.22 -13.59
CA GLY A 84 2.05 10.52 -13.74
C GLY A 84 2.25 9.06 -14.14
N LYS A 85 1.41 8.17 -13.61
CA LYS A 85 1.28 6.77 -14.03
C LYS A 85 -0.17 6.32 -13.96
N ASN A 86 -0.53 5.41 -14.86
CA ASN A 86 -1.87 4.86 -14.95
C ASN A 86 -1.79 3.34 -14.90
N THR A 87 -2.87 2.71 -14.44
CA THR A 87 -3.09 1.27 -14.53
C THR A 87 -4.59 1.00 -14.61
N TYR A 88 -4.97 -0.21 -14.98
CA TYR A 88 -6.36 -0.68 -15.03
C TYR A 88 -6.37 -2.16 -14.69
N ASP A 89 -7.52 -2.65 -14.22
CA ASP A 89 -7.70 -4.09 -14.03
C ASP A 89 -8.23 -4.74 -15.31
N THR A 90 -7.66 -5.86 -15.68
CA THR A 90 -8.10 -6.66 -16.83
C THR A 90 -9.02 -7.80 -16.42
N ASN A 91 -9.03 -8.15 -15.13
CA ASN A 91 -9.83 -9.23 -14.59
C ASN A 91 -10.95 -8.59 -13.77
N ASP A 92 -12.16 -8.99 -14.08
CA ASP A 92 -13.37 -8.44 -13.48
C ASP A 92 -14.02 -9.50 -12.59
N GLY A 93 -14.57 -9.06 -11.46
CA GLY A 93 -15.23 -9.93 -10.49
C GLY A 93 -14.28 -10.74 -9.61
N ASP A 94 -13.06 -10.28 -9.39
CA ASP A 94 -12.05 -11.03 -8.63
C ASP A 94 -11.32 -10.22 -7.55
N THR A 95 -10.24 -10.78 -7.00
CA THR A 95 -9.41 -10.12 -5.97
C THR A 95 -7.95 -9.98 -6.40
N VAL A 96 -7.68 -10.20 -7.68
CA VAL A 96 -6.37 -10.15 -8.31
C VAL A 96 -6.12 -8.71 -8.72
N TYR A 97 -5.23 -8.05 -8.00
CA TYR A 97 -4.88 -6.66 -8.31
C TYR A 97 -4.23 -6.51 -9.69
N SER A 98 -4.54 -5.38 -10.33
CA SER A 98 -3.85 -4.83 -11.48
C SER A 98 -2.33 -4.76 -11.27
N SER A 99 -1.60 -4.56 -12.37
CA SER A 99 -0.23 -4.07 -12.27
C SER A 99 -0.19 -2.73 -11.50
N ALA A 100 0.88 -2.47 -10.75
CA ALA A 100 0.95 -1.26 -9.93
C ALA A 100 1.34 -0.03 -10.76
N ALA A 101 0.59 1.07 -10.60
CA ALA A 101 1.04 2.41 -10.96
C ALA A 101 2.04 2.92 -9.91
N ILE A 102 3.29 3.15 -10.33
CA ILE A 102 4.40 3.51 -9.43
C ILE A 102 4.90 4.91 -9.74
N VAL A 103 4.76 5.84 -8.79
CA VAL A 103 5.23 7.22 -8.92
C VAL A 103 6.33 7.50 -7.92
N GLN A 104 7.55 7.75 -8.41
CA GLN A 104 8.75 8.03 -7.61
C GLN A 104 8.85 9.53 -7.26
N GLY A 105 7.85 10.06 -6.53
CA GLY A 105 7.77 11.48 -6.20
C GLY A 105 8.09 11.83 -4.75
N GLY A 106 8.63 10.88 -3.96
CA GLY A 106 8.98 11.03 -2.55
C GLY A 106 7.85 11.50 -1.62
N ASN A 107 8.21 12.13 -0.50
CA ASN A 107 7.28 12.66 0.53
C ASN A 107 6.30 13.71 -0.01
N GLY A 108 5.09 13.76 0.54
CA GLY A 108 4.02 14.71 0.23
C GLY A 108 2.82 14.06 -0.45
N ILE A 109 1.93 14.90 -0.95
CA ILE A 109 0.61 14.49 -1.49
C ILE A 109 0.73 13.94 -2.92
N TYR A 110 0.05 12.83 -3.16
CA TYR A 110 -0.25 12.25 -4.46
C TYR A 110 -1.75 12.33 -4.71
N GLN A 111 -2.12 12.59 -5.95
CA GLN A 111 -3.50 12.52 -6.42
C GLN A 111 -3.74 11.13 -7.00
N VAL A 112 -4.82 10.46 -6.59
CA VAL A 112 -5.22 9.15 -7.10
C VAL A 112 -6.66 9.25 -7.55
N ILE A 113 -6.87 9.16 -8.86
CA ILE A 113 -8.17 9.30 -9.51
C ILE A 113 -8.58 7.92 -10.03
N ILE A 114 -9.82 7.53 -9.80
CA ILE A 114 -10.37 6.24 -10.21
C ILE A 114 -11.64 6.51 -11.02
N ASP A 115 -11.68 5.99 -12.24
CA ASP A 115 -12.79 6.15 -13.18
C ASP A 115 -13.05 4.85 -13.94
N LYS A 116 -14.03 4.88 -14.85
CA LYS A 116 -14.40 3.72 -15.67
C LYS A 116 -14.80 4.09 -17.10
N THR A 117 -14.65 3.13 -18.00
CA THR A 117 -14.80 3.34 -19.45
C THR A 117 -16.26 3.50 -19.92
N SER A 118 -17.24 3.01 -19.17
CA SER A 118 -18.65 3.02 -19.59
C SER A 118 -19.63 3.08 -18.41
N ALA A 119 -20.93 3.14 -18.71
CA ALA A 119 -21.98 3.12 -17.69
C ALA A 119 -22.14 1.72 -17.08
N GLY A 120 -22.48 1.66 -15.79
CA GLY A 120 -22.52 0.43 -15.00
C GLY A 120 -21.99 0.68 -13.59
N VAL A 121 -22.50 0.00 -12.57
CA VAL A 121 -21.96 0.11 -11.20
C VAL A 121 -20.74 -0.76 -11.07
N GLU A 122 -19.74 -0.33 -10.31
CA GLU A 122 -18.55 -1.13 -10.00
C GLU A 122 -18.10 -0.96 -8.56
N ASN A 123 -17.62 -2.03 -7.94
CA ASN A 123 -16.95 -2.01 -6.65
C ASN A 123 -15.51 -2.43 -6.84
N TYR A 124 -14.60 -1.72 -6.20
CA TYR A 124 -13.18 -1.99 -6.31
C TYR A 124 -12.51 -2.03 -4.94
N THR A 125 -11.35 -2.66 -4.89
CA THR A 125 -10.41 -2.53 -3.77
C THR A 125 -9.15 -1.81 -4.25
N LEU A 126 -8.88 -0.66 -3.65
CA LEU A 126 -7.64 0.09 -3.84
C LEU A 126 -6.58 -0.43 -2.87
N LYS A 127 -5.39 -0.76 -3.37
CA LYS A 127 -4.20 -1.05 -2.56
C LYS A 127 -3.15 0.02 -2.80
N TYR A 128 -2.59 0.54 -1.72
CA TYR A 128 -1.63 1.63 -1.77
C TYR A 128 -0.53 1.49 -0.73
N ASN A 129 0.69 1.89 -1.10
CA ASN A 129 1.86 1.80 -0.23
C ASN A 129 2.90 2.87 -0.57
N CYS A 130 3.19 3.78 0.36
CA CYS A 130 4.37 4.64 0.29
C CYS A 130 5.60 3.85 0.75
N GLN A 131 6.66 3.87 -0.06
CA GLN A 131 7.88 3.11 0.23
C GLN A 131 9.13 3.98 0.11
N ASN A 132 10.13 3.72 0.95
CA ASN A 132 11.48 4.23 0.77
C ASN A 132 12.19 3.55 -0.43
N SER A 133 13.44 3.94 -0.71
CA SER A 133 14.21 3.40 -1.85
C SER A 133 14.54 1.92 -1.71
N ALA A 134 14.56 1.38 -0.48
CA ALA A 134 14.76 -0.03 -0.19
C ALA A 134 13.46 -0.86 -0.24
N GLY A 135 12.31 -0.23 -0.50
CA GLY A 135 11.01 -0.90 -0.57
C GLY A 135 10.31 -1.10 0.79
N ALA A 136 10.86 -0.56 1.89
CA ALA A 136 10.19 -0.58 3.18
C ALA A 136 9.07 0.46 3.21
N THR A 137 7.91 0.10 3.77
CA THR A 137 6.75 1.00 3.87
C THR A 137 7.04 2.15 4.83
N THR A 138 6.76 3.37 4.37
CA THR A 138 6.87 4.62 5.12
C THR A 138 5.48 5.10 5.54
N ASP A 139 5.42 6.22 6.27
CA ASP A 139 4.14 6.77 6.70
C ASP A 139 3.22 7.06 5.52
N THR A 140 1.99 6.56 5.63
CA THR A 140 0.99 6.60 4.56
C THR A 140 -0.36 6.97 5.18
N SER A 141 -1.03 7.97 4.62
CA SER A 141 -2.43 8.28 4.95
C SER A 141 -3.22 8.59 3.68
N ILE A 142 -4.53 8.35 3.73
CA ILE A 142 -5.45 8.58 2.61
C ILE A 142 -6.61 9.47 3.06
N VAL A 143 -7.04 10.36 2.17
CA VAL A 143 -8.24 11.17 2.32
C VAL A 143 -9.06 11.08 1.04
N THR A 144 -10.36 10.82 1.19
CA THR A 144 -11.32 10.93 0.09
C THR A 144 -11.62 12.40 -0.19
N VAL A 145 -11.37 12.84 -1.41
CA VAL A 145 -11.67 14.20 -1.88
C VAL A 145 -13.01 14.24 -2.62
N GLN A 146 -13.26 13.24 -3.46
CA GLN A 146 -14.53 13.04 -4.16
C GLN A 146 -14.89 11.55 -4.11
N ASN A 147 -16.18 11.28 -3.96
CA ASN A 147 -16.76 9.96 -4.12
C ASN A 147 -17.90 10.09 -5.15
N GLN A 148 -17.54 9.72 -6.39
CA GLN A 148 -18.27 9.81 -7.66
C GLN A 148 -18.36 11.19 -8.33
#